data_AF-A0A821XGG9-F1
#
_entry.id   AF-A0A821XGG9-F1
#
_cell.length_a   1.000
_cell.length_b   1.000
_cell.length_c   1.000
_cell.angle_alpha   90.00
_cell.angle_beta   90.00
_cell.angle_gamma   90.00
#
_symmetry.space_group_name_H-M   'P 1'
#
loop_
_entity.id
_entity.type
_entity.pdbx_description
1 polymer ?
#
loop_
_entity_poly.entity_id
_entity_poly.type
_entity_poly.pdbx_seq_one_letter_code
_entity_poly.pdbx_strand_id
1 'polypeptide(L)'
;MDVDASEDQEPLNFKHKVILNDISDIFELCKSKCPTKYSSVLLFMTMRYFGVKWKDCNDFLTKIGELTSQTAHKWASAFVTGDFDEFCNDN
;
A
#
# COMPACT_ATOMS: atom_id res chain seq x y z
N MET A 1 -28.88 -6.22 -30.93
CA MET A 1 -28.75 -6.34 -29.46
C MET A 1 -27.29 -6.30 -29.16
N ASP A 2 -26.90 -5.12 -28.68
CA ASP A 2 -25.59 -4.70 -28.23
C ASP A 2 -25.07 -5.58 -27.10
N VAL A 3 -23.78 -5.92 -27.14
CA VAL A 3 -22.93 -5.92 -25.94
C VAL A 3 -21.53 -5.49 -26.40
N ASP A 4 -21.34 -4.19 -26.50
CA ASP A 4 -20.02 -3.57 -26.44
C ASP A 4 -19.64 -3.50 -24.96
N ALA A 5 -18.65 -4.30 -24.55
CA ALA A 5 -18.09 -4.29 -23.21
C ALA A 5 -16.69 -4.93 -23.21
N SER A 6 -15.83 -4.56 -24.16
CA SER A 6 -14.41 -4.53 -23.87
C SER A 6 -14.13 -3.17 -23.26
N GLU A 7 -14.49 -3.00 -21.99
CA GLU A 7 -13.85 -1.98 -21.17
C GLU A 7 -12.37 -2.39 -21.08
N ASP A 8 -11.58 -1.91 -22.05
CA ASP A 8 -10.15 -1.77 -21.92
C ASP A 8 -9.94 -0.84 -20.71
N GLN A 9 -9.91 -1.43 -19.51
CA GLN A 9 -9.51 -0.74 -18.30
C GLN A 9 -8.06 -0.33 -18.53
N GLU A 10 -7.86 0.91 -18.97
CA GLU A 10 -6.53 1.50 -19.01
C GLU A 10 -5.87 1.22 -17.66
N PRO A 11 -4.64 0.66 -17.66
CA PRO A 11 -3.97 0.32 -16.42
C PRO A 11 -3.92 1.57 -15.56
N LEU A 12 -4.52 1.48 -14.36
CA LEU A 12 -4.59 2.56 -13.37
C LEU A 12 -3.24 3.28 -13.32
N ASN A 13 -3.21 4.48 -13.91
CA ASN A 13 -2.00 5.26 -14.02
C ASN A 13 -1.72 5.87 -12.64
N PHE A 14 -1.19 5.06 -11.73
CA PHE A 14 -0.78 5.42 -10.36
C PHE A 14 0.18 6.60 -10.30
N LYS A 15 0.78 6.96 -11.45
CA LYS A 15 1.58 8.16 -11.66
C LYS A 15 0.76 9.45 -11.60
N HIS A 16 -0.57 9.38 -11.72
CA HIS A 16 -1.43 10.50 -11.35
C HIS A 16 -1.36 10.66 -9.83
N LYS A 17 -0.58 11.66 -9.42
CA LYS A 17 -0.39 12.12 -8.03
C LYS A 17 -1.68 12.19 -7.20
N VAL A 18 -2.84 12.31 -7.86
CA VAL A 18 -4.18 12.34 -7.26
C VAL A 18 -4.46 11.11 -6.40
N ILE A 19 -4.25 9.88 -6.92
CA ILE A 19 -4.57 8.64 -6.17
C ILE A 19 -3.68 8.49 -4.93
N LEU A 20 -2.40 8.83 -5.04
CA LEU A 20 -1.48 8.77 -3.90
C LEU A 20 -1.76 9.84 -2.85
N ASN A 21 -2.22 11.02 -3.26
CA ASN A 21 -2.65 12.06 -2.34
C ASN A 21 -3.93 11.64 -1.60
N ASP A 22 -4.92 11.10 -2.30
CA ASP A 22 -6.16 10.62 -1.67
C ASP A 22 -5.88 9.48 -0.68
N ILE A 23 -5.01 8.54 -1.05
CA ILE A 23 -4.53 7.47 -0.16
C ILE A 23 -3.81 8.05 1.06
N SER A 24 -2.99 9.09 0.88
CA SER A 24 -2.29 9.78 1.97
C SER A 24 -3.26 10.49 2.91
N ASP A 25 -4.31 11.12 2.38
CA ASP A 25 -5.32 11.83 3.17
C ASP A 25 -6.17 10.85 3.97
N ILE A 26 -6.58 9.73 3.36
CA ILE A 26 -7.26 8.64 4.06
C ILE A 26 -6.35 8.06 5.16
N PHE A 27 -5.06 7.89 4.88
CA PHE A 27 -4.10 7.44 5.87
C PHE A 27 -4.01 8.42 7.06
N GLU A 28 -3.86 9.72 6.80
CA GLU A 28 -3.78 10.74 7.84
C GLU A 28 -5.05 10.78 8.71
N LEU A 29 -6.23 10.56 8.10
CA LEU A 29 -7.51 10.44 8.82
C LEU A 29 -7.57 9.17 9.70
N CYS A 30 -6.95 8.08 9.26
CA CYS A 30 -7.02 6.77 9.93
C CYS A 30 -5.85 6.49 10.89
N LYS A 31 -4.74 7.24 10.85
CA LYS A 31 -3.53 6.93 11.62
C LYS A 31 -3.72 6.89 13.14
N SER A 32 -4.73 7.59 13.66
CA SER A 32 -5.06 7.57 15.09
C SER A 32 -5.75 6.28 15.54
N LYS A 33 -6.25 5.48 14.60
CA LYS A 33 -7.03 4.25 14.85
C LYS A 33 -6.37 3.00 14.30
N CYS A 34 -5.34 3.15 13.47
CA CYS A 34 -4.63 2.03 12.84
C CYS A 34 -3.14 2.09 13.22
N PRO A 35 -2.59 1.04 13.84
CA PRO A 35 -1.15 0.92 14.05
C PRO A 35 -0.36 1.09 12.73
N THR A 36 0.68 1.91 12.79
CA THR A 36 1.59 2.23 11.66
C THR A 36 2.07 0.97 10.92
N LYS A 37 2.29 -0.14 11.63
CA LYS A 37 2.69 -1.41 11.01
C LYS A 37 1.67 -1.89 9.97
N TYR A 38 0.38 -1.87 10.30
CA TYR A 38 -0.67 -2.41 9.43
C TYR A 38 -0.92 -1.53 8.21
N SER A 39 -0.98 -0.22 8.42
CA SER A 39 -1.17 0.75 7.35
C SER A 39 0.03 0.76 6.40
N SER A 40 1.27 0.75 6.93
CA SER A 40 2.49 0.63 6.14
C SER A 40 2.50 -0.59 5.23
N VAL A 41 2.08 -1.74 5.77
CA VAL A 41 2.06 -3.01 5.04
C VAL A 41 1.01 -2.99 3.94
N LEU A 42 -0.20 -2.51 4.25
CA LEU A 42 -1.26 -2.39 3.25
C LEU A 42 -0.88 -1.45 2.11
N LEU A 43 -0.32 -0.28 2.43
CA LEU A 43 0.15 0.70 1.46
C LEU A 43 1.28 0.13 0.60
N PHE A 44 2.27 -0.51 1.23
CA PHE A 44 3.37 -1.17 0.53
C PHE A 44 2.85 -2.25 -0.44
N MET A 45 2.01 -3.18 0.04
CA MET A 45 1.44 -4.24 -0.79
C MET A 45 0.65 -3.67 -1.97
N THR A 46 -0.17 -2.65 -1.73
CA THR A 46 -0.96 -1.97 -2.77
C THR A 46 -0.05 -1.37 -3.84
N MET A 47 0.94 -0.55 -3.45
CA MET A 47 1.88 0.05 -4.39
C MET A 47 2.67 -0.99 -5.19
N ARG A 48 3.11 -2.09 -4.54
CA ARG A 48 3.83 -3.19 -5.21
C ARG A 48 2.94 -3.96 -6.17
N TYR A 49 1.66 -4.18 -5.84
CA TYR A 49 0.68 -4.78 -6.74
C TYR A 49 0.50 -3.97 -8.03
N PHE A 50 0.46 -2.63 -7.91
CA PHE A 50 0.40 -1.73 -9.07
C PHE A 50 1.75 -1.47 -9.76
N GLY A 51 2.82 -2.19 -9.39
CA GLY A 51 4.12 -2.10 -10.06
C GLY A 51 4.94 -0.84 -9.73
N VAL A 52 4.59 -0.09 -8.69
CA VAL A 52 5.37 1.09 -8.23
C VAL A 52 6.78 0.64 -7.82
N LYS A 53 7.82 1.32 -8.29
CA LYS A 53 9.21 0.92 -8.01
C LYS A 53 9.49 0.95 -6.51
N TRP A 54 10.39 0.08 -6.07
CA TRP A 54 10.76 -0.04 -4.65
C TRP A 54 11.20 1.29 -4.04
N LYS A 55 12.06 2.04 -4.74
CA LYS A 55 12.53 3.35 -4.30
C LYS A 55 11.36 4.32 -4.10
N ASP A 56 10.45 4.37 -5.07
CA ASP A 56 9.28 5.26 -5.02
C ASP A 56 8.33 4.88 -3.87
N CYS A 57 8.17 3.58 -3.59
CA CYS A 57 7.44 3.10 -2.40
C CYS A 57 8.11 3.59 -1.11
N ASN A 58 9.43 3.49 -1.02
CA ASN A 58 10.18 3.87 0.17
C ASN A 58 10.11 5.38 0.41
N ASP A 59 10.31 6.16 -0.63
CA ASP A 59 10.25 7.62 -0.59
C ASP A 59 8.83 8.09 -0.20
N PHE A 60 7.78 7.43 -0.69
CA PHE A 60 6.40 7.72 -0.31
C PHE A 60 6.10 7.38 1.16
N LEU A 61 6.37 6.14 1.60
CA LEU A 61 6.06 5.69 2.97
C LEU A 61 6.79 6.54 4.00
N THR A 62 8.09 6.76 3.82
CA THR A 62 8.88 7.56 4.76
C THR A 62 8.43 9.03 4.79
N LYS A 63 7.98 9.58 3.65
CA LYS A 63 7.43 10.94 3.59
C LYS A 63 6.16 11.10 4.42
N ILE A 64 5.31 10.08 4.50
CA ILE A 64 4.06 10.12 5.28
C ILE A 64 4.23 9.64 6.73
N GLY A 65 5.46 9.36 7.16
CA GLY A 65 5.75 8.89 8.52
C GLY A 65 5.48 7.40 8.75
N GLU A 66 5.33 6.62 7.67
CA GLU A 66 5.18 5.17 7.70
C GLU A 66 6.54 4.46 7.74
N LEU A 67 6.51 3.13 7.87
CA LEU A 67 7.69 2.27 7.85
C LEU A 67 8.44 2.36 6.51
N THR A 68 9.74 2.09 6.55
CA THR A 68 10.53 1.93 5.32
C THR A 68 9.98 0.77 4.49
N SER A 69 10.22 0.78 3.17
CA SER A 69 9.82 -0.34 2.31
C SER A 69 10.46 -1.66 2.74
N GLN A 70 11.65 -1.63 3.33
CA GLN A 70 12.29 -2.84 3.85
C GLN A 70 11.49 -3.45 5.01
N THR A 71 11.12 -2.63 6.00
CA THR A 71 10.34 -3.11 7.15
C THR A 71 8.92 -3.50 6.74
N ALA A 72 8.27 -2.71 5.88
CA ALA A 72 6.96 -3.03 5.33
C ALA A 72 6.98 -4.33 4.52
N HIS A 73 8.05 -4.60 3.76
CA HIS A 73 8.20 -5.85 3.02
C HIS A 73 8.37 -7.07 3.93
N LYS A 74 9.14 -6.95 5.03
CA LYS A 74 9.26 -8.01 6.03
C LYS A 74 7.87 -8.41 6.54
N TRP A 75 7.09 -7.43 6.98
CA TRP A 75 5.76 -7.68 7.54
C TRP A 75 4.74 -8.11 6.50
N ALA A 76 4.81 -7.58 5.27
CA ALA A 76 4.02 -8.07 4.15
C ALA A 76 4.30 -9.55 3.85
N SER A 77 5.57 -9.96 3.95
CA SER A 77 5.95 -11.36 3.77
C SER A 77 5.33 -12.23 4.87
N ALA A 78 5.48 -11.86 6.14
CA ALA A 78 4.87 -12.57 7.27
C ALA A 78 3.34 -12.70 7.11
N PHE A 79 2.67 -11.61 6.71
CA PHE A 79 1.24 -11.59 6.44
C PHE A 79 0.83 -12.57 5.32
N VAL A 80 1.55 -12.56 4.19
CA VAL A 80 1.23 -13.39 3.02
C VAL A 80 1.58 -14.87 3.24
N THR A 81 2.65 -15.17 3.99
CA THR A 81 3.08 -16.55 4.25
C THR A 81 2.26 -17.23 5.34
N GLY A 82 1.27 -16.55 5.91
CA GLY A 82 0.38 -17.10 6.93
C GLY A 82 0.96 -17.10 8.34
N ASP A 83 2.08 -16.40 8.58
CA ASP A 83 2.58 -16.15 9.93
C ASP A 83 1.87 -14.92 10.52
N PHE A 84 0.56 -15.08 10.68
CA PHE A 84 -0.31 -14.01 11.15
C PHE A 84 -0.04 -13.67 12.62
N ASP A 85 0.43 -14.65 13.40
CA ASP A 85 0.79 -14.45 14.81
C ASP A 85 2.09 -13.61 14.93
N GLU A 86 3.11 -13.86 14.11
CA GLU A 86 4.27 -12.97 14.02
C GLU A 86 3.85 -11.58 13.53
N PHE A 87 2.97 -11.52 12.53
CA PHE A 87 2.47 -10.27 12.00
C PHE A 87 1.65 -9.45 13.01
N CYS A 88 0.85 -10.07 13.88
CA CYS A 88 0.03 -9.37 14.87
C CYS A 88 0.78 -9.04 16.16
N ASN A 89 1.88 -9.73 16.47
CA ASN A 89 2.68 -9.41 17.65
C ASN A 89 3.41 -8.07 17.46
N ASP A 90 2.91 -7.05 18.16
CA ASP A 90 3.59 -5.78 18.42
C ASP A 90 4.45 -5.93 19.69
N ASN A 91 5.51 -6.75 19.63
CA ASN A 91 6.50 -6.79 20.73
C ASN A 91 7.45 -5.59 20.65
#